data_AF-A0AAV2YW08-F1
#
_entry.id   AF-A0AAV2YW08-F1
#
_cell.length_a   1.000
_cell.length_b   1.000
_cell.length_c   1.000
_cell.angle_alpha   90.00
_cell.angle_beta   90.00
_cell.angle_gamma   90.00
#
_symmetry.space_group_name_H-M   'P 1'
#
loop_
_entity.id
_entity.type
_entity.pdbx_description
1 polymer ?
#
loop_
_entity_poly.entity_id
_entity_poly.type
_entity_poly.pdbx_seq_one_letter_code
_entity_poly.pdbx_strand_id
1 'polypeptide(L)'
;MWCADKYYLWTRSARIGTAGQTNLDGPLDIDCALLQFHEEFATRTGHRWDQRHSQQFHCDQFTWIEEDSQSKEPQTCSGRRSKKLPLNDSTVAVAVKSSSSSSSLHPSVHDFLMIISVDSTTSACPYTGHSTMTDMVAATLLTRRHLSLWTIKRGFDTLCEIYATLRGTQSKCVVTLSSQYYSIIPFHSGLHPIDSFRKLHHIASAMTSVTEHLSDTEVLFQARQLMVNDYMSNCMADLKCTLHVVDPASDEYRNIKKYARSGGGSNFKLLHVLRVEKPAHDRRFQPYKSWASRRLLWHGSPLNNWQSILTKGLVTQAAGMVGIHGVGGGQCRGIFFSDLVSKSLGYCRGGPINVLLLSEVALEKDLAQEIRRSGRFQTAGCETQWNSAAAARLEAGLGDYLDEDGVLWPLGSGSSDAQAKRRHHSNEYVIYNEAQARMRYVVVMSDRTQL
;
A
#
# COMPACT_ATOMS: atom_id res chain seq x y z
N MET A 1 -20.34 -37.61 -55.93
CA MET A 1 -19.00 -37.03 -55.77
C MET A 1 -18.98 -36.41 -54.39
N TRP A 2 -18.42 -37.11 -53.40
CA TRP A 2 -18.38 -36.61 -52.02
C TRP A 2 -17.37 -35.47 -51.98
N CYS A 3 -17.78 -34.27 -51.56
CA CYS A 3 -16.87 -33.17 -51.35
C CYS A 3 -15.88 -33.59 -50.26
N ALA A 4 -14.59 -33.69 -50.56
CA ALA A 4 -13.58 -33.90 -49.54
C ALA A 4 -13.61 -32.71 -48.56
N ASP A 5 -13.52 -33.01 -47.25
CA ASP A 5 -13.43 -31.98 -46.23
C ASP A 5 -12.21 -31.09 -46.48
N LYS A 6 -12.38 -29.77 -46.28
CA LYS A 6 -11.32 -28.78 -46.49
C LYS A 6 -10.85 -28.26 -45.14
N TYR A 7 -9.55 -28.36 -44.91
CA TYR A 7 -8.92 -27.87 -43.68
C TYR A 7 -8.12 -26.61 -43.96
N TYR A 8 -8.03 -25.73 -42.96
CA TYR A 8 -7.29 -24.48 -43.04
C TYR A 8 -6.52 -24.26 -41.74
N LEU A 9 -5.31 -23.73 -41.84
CA LEU A 9 -4.52 -23.28 -40.70
C LEU A 9 -4.61 -21.76 -40.61
N TRP A 10 -5.17 -21.26 -39.50
CA TRP A 10 -5.25 -19.83 -39.25
C TRP A 10 -4.31 -19.44 -38.11
N THR A 11 -3.43 -18.47 -38.37
CA THR A 11 -2.53 -17.92 -37.36
C THR A 11 -2.80 -16.43 -37.17
N ARG A 12 -2.72 -15.97 -35.92
CA ARG A 12 -2.81 -14.54 -35.57
C ARG A 12 -1.75 -14.17 -34.56
N SER A 13 -0.93 -13.17 -34.87
CA SER A 13 0.10 -12.64 -33.98
C SER A 13 -0.09 -11.15 -33.74
N ALA A 14 -0.10 -10.75 -32.48
CA ALA A 14 -0.29 -9.36 -32.07
C ALA A 14 0.33 -9.11 -30.70
N ARG A 15 0.46 -7.82 -30.34
CA ARG A 15 0.51 -7.45 -28.93
C ARG A 15 -0.87 -7.71 -28.30
N ILE A 16 -0.87 -8.16 -27.04
CA ILE A 16 -2.11 -8.38 -26.29
C ILE A 16 -2.94 -7.10 -26.29
N GLY A 17 -4.22 -7.21 -26.70
CA GLY A 17 -5.15 -6.10 -26.79
C GLY A 17 -5.16 -5.32 -28.11
N THR A 18 -4.29 -5.65 -29.08
CA THR A 18 -4.22 -4.95 -30.37
C THR A 18 -4.73 -5.80 -31.54
N ALA A 19 -5.04 -5.15 -32.66
CA ALA A 19 -5.13 -5.84 -33.95
C ALA A 19 -3.77 -6.48 -34.27
N GLY A 20 -3.80 -7.61 -34.97
CA GLY A 20 -2.62 -8.41 -35.28
C GLY A 20 -2.52 -8.74 -36.76
N GLN A 21 -1.37 -9.26 -37.15
CA GLN A 21 -1.21 -9.91 -38.45
C GLN A 21 -1.91 -11.27 -38.40
N THR A 22 -2.61 -11.59 -39.47
CA THR A 22 -3.31 -12.87 -39.63
C THR A 22 -2.83 -13.55 -40.90
N ASN A 23 -2.62 -14.86 -40.85
CA ASN A 23 -2.41 -15.68 -42.03
C ASN A 23 -3.47 -16.80 -42.08
N LEU A 24 -3.86 -17.21 -43.29
CA LEU A 24 -4.78 -18.31 -43.52
C LEU A 24 -4.23 -19.19 -44.64
N ASP A 25 -3.69 -20.34 -44.26
CA ASP A 25 -3.12 -21.31 -45.19
C ASP A 25 -4.16 -22.39 -45.53
N GLY A 26 -4.22 -22.75 -46.81
CA GLY A 26 -5.08 -23.82 -47.32
C GLY A 26 -5.87 -23.43 -48.58
N PRO A 27 -6.80 -24.31 -49.03
CA PRO A 27 -7.22 -25.55 -48.36
C PRO A 27 -6.15 -26.65 -48.35
N LEU A 28 -6.09 -27.41 -47.26
CA LEU A 28 -5.19 -28.55 -47.04
C LEU A 28 -6.01 -29.83 -46.83
N ASP A 29 -5.38 -31.00 -47.05
CA ASP A 29 -5.85 -32.24 -46.46
C ASP A 29 -5.54 -32.27 -44.94
N ILE A 30 -6.17 -33.19 -44.21
CA ILE A 30 -6.08 -33.26 -42.76
C ILE A 30 -4.66 -33.54 -42.25
N ASP A 31 -3.90 -34.41 -42.94
CA ASP A 31 -2.56 -34.80 -42.49
C ASP A 31 -1.58 -33.63 -42.68
N CYS A 32 -1.65 -32.94 -43.81
CA CYS A 32 -0.88 -31.72 -44.03
C CYS A 32 -1.25 -30.61 -43.04
N ALA A 33 -2.54 -30.43 -42.73
CA ALA A 33 -2.99 -29.42 -41.76
C ALA A 33 -2.46 -29.71 -40.34
N LEU A 34 -2.51 -30.97 -39.90
CA LEU A 34 -1.98 -31.38 -38.60
C LEU A 34 -0.46 -31.21 -38.52
N LEU A 35 0.27 -31.61 -39.56
CA LEU A 35 1.72 -31.43 -39.62
C LEU A 35 2.11 -29.96 -39.52
N GLN A 36 1.51 -29.08 -40.33
CA GLN A 36 1.80 -27.65 -40.30
C GLN A 36 1.44 -27.02 -38.94
N PHE A 37 0.34 -27.43 -38.32
CA PHE A 37 -0.03 -26.97 -36.97
C PHE A 37 1.02 -27.38 -35.92
N HIS A 38 1.47 -28.65 -35.95
CA HIS A 38 2.48 -29.13 -35.02
C HIS A 38 3.83 -28.44 -35.20
N GLU A 39 4.23 -28.17 -36.45
CA GLU A 39 5.45 -27.42 -36.77
C GLU A 39 5.38 -25.96 -36.31
N GLU A 40 4.27 -25.26 -36.56
CA GLU A 40 4.07 -23.88 -36.10
C GLU A 40 4.08 -23.82 -34.57
N PHE A 41 3.37 -24.74 -33.90
CA PHE A 41 3.36 -24.82 -32.44
C PHE A 41 4.77 -25.06 -31.87
N ALA A 42 5.50 -26.03 -32.41
CA ALA A 42 6.85 -26.36 -31.95
C ALA A 42 7.84 -25.22 -32.20
N THR A 43 7.73 -24.54 -33.33
CA THR A 43 8.57 -23.39 -33.68
C THR A 43 8.37 -22.22 -32.70
N ARG A 44 7.13 -21.97 -32.27
CA ARG A 44 6.80 -20.86 -31.35
C ARG A 44 7.11 -21.17 -29.90
N THR A 45 6.86 -22.41 -29.47
CA THR A 45 6.88 -22.80 -28.05
C THR A 45 8.11 -23.63 -27.65
N GLY A 46 8.86 -24.13 -28.62
CA GLY A 46 9.96 -25.08 -28.39
C GLY A 46 9.51 -26.48 -27.98
N HIS A 47 8.21 -26.80 -28.02
CA HIS A 47 7.64 -28.05 -27.50
C HIS A 47 6.72 -28.74 -28.51
N ARG A 48 6.63 -30.07 -28.44
CA ARG A 48 5.63 -30.82 -29.20
C ARG A 48 4.23 -30.56 -28.65
N TRP A 49 3.23 -30.54 -29.51
CA TRP A 49 1.82 -30.36 -29.11
C TRP A 49 1.35 -31.38 -28.06
N ASP A 50 1.80 -32.63 -28.19
CA ASP A 50 1.47 -33.72 -27.25
C ASP A 50 2.03 -33.48 -25.84
N GLN A 51 3.04 -32.60 -25.72
CA GLN A 51 3.73 -32.25 -24.48
C GLN A 51 3.35 -30.86 -23.95
N ARG A 52 2.33 -30.21 -24.52
CA ARG A 52 1.96 -28.81 -24.20
C ARG A 52 1.69 -28.55 -22.69
N HIS A 53 1.16 -29.54 -21.96
CA HIS A 53 0.91 -29.41 -20.51
C HIS A 53 2.16 -29.59 -19.64
N SER A 54 3.28 -30.01 -20.23
CA SER A 54 4.58 -30.15 -19.57
C SER A 54 5.55 -29.01 -19.94
N GLN A 55 5.08 -28.00 -20.67
CA GLN A 55 5.93 -26.90 -21.15
C GLN A 55 6.52 -26.11 -19.97
N GLN A 56 7.84 -25.94 -20.00
CA GLN A 56 8.55 -25.04 -19.09
C GLN A 56 8.70 -23.65 -19.71
N PHE A 57 8.75 -22.64 -18.84
CA PHE A 57 8.96 -21.25 -19.25
C PHE A 57 10.40 -21.04 -19.75
N HIS A 58 10.55 -20.35 -20.89
CA HIS A 58 11.83 -19.93 -21.45
C HIS A 58 11.77 -18.48 -21.93
N CYS A 59 12.88 -17.76 -21.77
CA CYS A 59 12.97 -16.30 -21.92
C CYS A 59 12.60 -15.76 -23.32
N ASP A 60 12.63 -16.59 -24.35
CA ASP A 60 12.48 -16.17 -25.76
C ASP A 60 11.47 -17.03 -26.54
N GLN A 61 10.61 -17.77 -25.82
CA GLN A 61 9.61 -18.67 -26.40
C GLN A 61 8.20 -18.32 -25.95
N PHE A 62 7.21 -18.62 -26.78
CA PHE A 62 5.81 -18.44 -26.41
C PHE A 62 5.42 -19.46 -25.34
N THR A 63 4.70 -19.01 -24.31
CA THR A 63 4.07 -19.88 -23.31
C THR A 63 2.68 -20.29 -23.80
N TRP A 64 2.40 -21.59 -23.81
CA TRP A 64 1.06 -22.11 -24.09
C TRP A 64 0.09 -21.75 -22.97
N ILE A 65 -1.07 -21.25 -23.36
CA ILE A 65 -2.18 -20.88 -22.50
C ILE A 65 -3.39 -21.68 -22.98
N GLU A 66 -4.06 -22.37 -22.05
CA GLU A 66 -5.27 -23.10 -22.35
C GLU A 66 -6.50 -22.27 -21.98
N GLU A 67 -7.45 -22.19 -22.93
CA GLU A 67 -8.75 -21.54 -22.80
C GLU A 67 -9.85 -22.61 -22.62
N ASP A 68 -10.89 -22.28 -21.85
CA ASP A 68 -12.05 -23.16 -21.61
C ASP A 68 -12.93 -23.23 -22.86
N SER A 69 -13.11 -24.43 -23.39
CA SER A 69 -13.66 -24.68 -24.72
C SER A 69 -15.20 -24.60 -24.77
N GLN A 70 -15.89 -24.41 -23.65
CA GLN A 70 -17.34 -24.62 -23.54
C GLN A 70 -18.25 -23.40 -23.78
N SER A 71 -17.73 -22.22 -24.18
CA SER A 71 -18.59 -21.05 -24.41
C SER A 71 -18.89 -20.84 -25.89
N LYS A 72 -20.16 -21.04 -26.27
CA LYS A 72 -20.73 -20.75 -27.60
C LYS A 72 -20.33 -19.36 -28.12
N GLU A 73 -20.17 -19.29 -29.45
CA GLU A 73 -19.88 -18.08 -30.24
C GLU A 73 -20.65 -16.82 -29.79
N PRO A 74 -20.09 -15.62 -30.01
CA PRO A 74 -20.82 -14.39 -29.78
C PRO A 74 -22.03 -14.35 -30.74
N GLN A 75 -23.24 -14.42 -30.19
CA GLN A 75 -24.43 -14.03 -30.95
C GLN A 75 -24.23 -12.60 -31.42
N THR A 76 -24.07 -12.45 -32.74
CA THR A 76 -24.15 -11.16 -33.40
C THR A 76 -25.46 -10.48 -33.02
N CYS A 77 -25.39 -9.18 -32.80
CA CYS A 77 -26.51 -8.33 -32.43
C CYS A 77 -27.68 -8.52 -33.40
N SER A 78 -28.68 -9.31 -33.02
CA SER A 78 -30.05 -9.16 -33.53
C SER A 78 -31.01 -9.34 -32.36
N GLY A 79 -31.85 -8.33 -32.18
CA GLY A 79 -32.60 -8.12 -30.94
C GLY A 79 -33.56 -9.26 -30.61
N ARG A 80 -33.49 -9.74 -29.37
CA ARG A 80 -34.65 -10.27 -28.65
C ARG A 80 -34.43 -10.10 -27.14
N ARG A 81 -35.32 -9.30 -26.54
CA ARG A 81 -35.44 -9.08 -25.09
C ARG A 81 -35.43 -10.43 -24.36
N SER A 82 -34.42 -10.65 -23.53
CA SER A 82 -34.44 -11.70 -22.51
C SER A 82 -34.46 -11.06 -21.13
N LYS A 83 -35.37 -11.58 -20.30
CA LYS A 83 -35.87 -11.02 -19.05
C LYS A 83 -34.79 -10.97 -17.96
N LYS A 84 -34.74 -9.87 -17.20
CA LYS A 84 -34.04 -9.80 -15.90
C LYS A 84 -34.56 -10.91 -14.98
N LEU A 85 -33.66 -11.76 -14.47
CA LEU A 85 -33.93 -12.50 -13.23
C LEU A 85 -33.49 -11.63 -12.03
N PRO A 86 -34.25 -11.65 -10.91
CA PRO A 86 -33.94 -10.85 -9.73
C PRO A 86 -32.81 -11.51 -8.92
N LEU A 87 -31.82 -10.72 -8.50
CA LEU A 87 -30.95 -11.09 -7.39
C LEU A 87 -31.80 -11.07 -6.11
N ASN A 88 -31.98 -12.23 -5.48
CA ASN A 88 -32.49 -12.31 -4.12
C ASN A 88 -31.31 -12.31 -3.13
N ASP A 89 -31.33 -11.32 -2.26
CA ASP A 89 -30.30 -10.91 -1.29
C ASP A 89 -30.21 -11.82 -0.04
N SER A 90 -30.42 -13.14 -0.18
CA SER A 90 -30.63 -14.02 0.99
C SER A 90 -29.95 -15.38 0.95
N THR A 91 -28.99 -15.62 0.03
CA THR A 91 -28.18 -16.85 0.01
C THR A 91 -26.74 -16.66 0.47
N VAL A 92 -26.36 -15.47 0.95
CA VAL A 92 -25.02 -15.12 1.45
C VAL A 92 -24.72 -15.69 2.86
N ALA A 93 -25.62 -16.47 3.46
CA ALA A 93 -25.53 -16.82 4.88
C ALA A 93 -25.51 -18.33 5.18
N VAL A 94 -25.05 -19.22 4.31
CA VAL A 94 -24.82 -20.64 4.70
C VAL A 94 -23.68 -21.27 3.89
N ALA A 95 -22.43 -21.06 4.33
CA ALA A 95 -21.30 -22.02 4.26
C ALA A 95 -19.97 -21.33 4.66
N VAL A 96 -19.92 -20.76 5.86
CA VAL A 96 -18.65 -20.42 6.52
C VAL A 96 -18.65 -21.11 7.89
N LYS A 97 -18.26 -22.39 7.91
CA LYS A 97 -17.79 -23.06 9.12
C LYS A 97 -16.60 -23.94 8.77
N SER A 98 -15.53 -23.75 9.55
CA SER A 98 -14.24 -24.47 9.65
C SER A 98 -13.37 -24.52 8.39
N SER A 99 -12.17 -23.97 8.31
CA SER A 99 -11.19 -23.51 9.32
C SER A 99 -10.52 -22.22 8.84
N SER A 100 -10.85 -21.11 9.49
CA SER A 100 -10.29 -19.79 9.21
C SER A 100 -8.97 -19.60 9.97
N SER A 101 -7.83 -19.75 9.31
CA SER A 101 -6.70 -18.88 9.60
C SER A 101 -6.88 -17.63 8.75
N SER A 102 -7.85 -16.78 9.12
CA SER A 102 -7.83 -15.40 8.65
C SER A 102 -6.56 -14.76 9.22
N SER A 103 -5.90 -13.88 8.46
CA SER A 103 -4.86 -12.99 9.01
C SER A 103 -5.25 -12.53 10.42
N SER A 104 -4.40 -12.77 11.41
CA SER A 104 -4.65 -12.35 12.80
C SER A 104 -4.70 -10.83 12.95
N LEU A 105 -4.23 -10.09 11.94
CA LEU A 105 -4.21 -8.65 11.93
C LEU A 105 -5.58 -8.07 11.58
N HIS A 106 -5.96 -7.04 12.32
CA HIS A 106 -7.14 -6.24 12.02
C HIS A 106 -7.00 -5.58 10.62
N PRO A 107 -8.07 -5.49 9.79
CA PRO A 107 -8.01 -4.93 8.44
C PRO A 107 -7.33 -3.56 8.35
N SER A 108 -7.63 -2.63 9.25
CA SER A 108 -6.95 -1.32 9.28
C SER A 108 -5.44 -1.38 9.55
N VAL A 109 -4.95 -2.38 10.28
CA VAL A 109 -3.51 -2.61 10.48
C VAL A 109 -2.90 -3.18 9.21
N HIS A 110 -3.57 -4.14 8.59
CA HIS A 110 -3.18 -4.70 7.30
C HIS A 110 -3.07 -3.61 6.22
N ASP A 111 -4.10 -2.78 6.05
CA ASP A 111 -4.13 -1.67 5.10
C ASP A 111 -2.99 -0.67 5.35
N PHE A 112 -2.73 -0.35 6.62
CA PHE A 112 -1.63 0.52 7.00
C PHE A 112 -0.26 -0.09 6.64
N LEU A 113 -0.02 -1.36 6.93
CA LEU A 113 1.22 -2.06 6.57
C LEU A 113 1.41 -2.08 5.06
N MET A 114 0.34 -2.27 4.30
CA MET A 114 0.34 -2.13 2.84
C MET A 114 0.67 -0.71 2.37
N ILE A 115 0.23 0.33 3.09
CA ILE A 115 0.55 1.73 2.77
C ILE A 115 2.03 2.05 3.00
N ILE A 116 2.66 1.51 4.04
CA ILE A 116 4.05 1.86 4.40
C ILE A 116 5.11 0.92 3.80
N SER A 117 4.71 -0.23 3.25
CA SER A 117 5.60 -1.18 2.55
C SER A 117 5.98 -0.70 1.14
N VAL A 118 6.14 0.61 0.95
CA VAL A 118 6.50 1.20 -0.35
C VAL A 118 7.99 1.04 -0.58
N ASP A 119 8.34 0.41 -1.70
CA ASP A 119 9.72 0.16 -2.08
C ASP A 119 10.49 1.48 -2.31
N SER A 120 11.64 1.63 -1.65
CA SER A 120 12.49 2.83 -1.73
C SER A 120 13.05 3.12 -3.13
N THR A 121 12.94 2.16 -4.05
CA THR A 121 13.30 2.30 -5.48
C THR A 121 12.23 3.01 -6.31
N THR A 122 11.03 3.22 -5.75
CA THR A 122 9.91 3.85 -6.47
C THR A 122 9.73 5.31 -6.04
N SER A 123 10.80 6.10 -6.05
CA SER A 123 10.77 7.55 -5.73
C SER A 123 10.03 8.41 -6.75
N ALA A 124 9.40 7.80 -7.75
CA ALA A 124 8.59 8.47 -8.77
C ALA A 124 7.43 7.57 -9.21
N CYS A 125 6.56 7.18 -8.28
CA CYS A 125 5.20 6.81 -8.67
C CYS A 125 4.27 7.89 -8.11
N PRO A 126 3.83 8.85 -8.95
CA PRO A 126 2.62 9.58 -8.63
C PRO A 126 1.57 8.51 -8.38
N TYR A 127 0.89 8.59 -7.26
CA TYR A 127 -0.24 7.74 -6.95
C TYR A 127 -1.43 8.19 -7.84
N THR A 128 -1.24 8.12 -9.14
CA THR A 128 -2.24 8.21 -10.18
C THR A 128 -2.53 6.78 -10.59
N GLY A 129 -3.62 6.23 -10.08
CA GLY A 129 -4.12 4.93 -10.50
C GLY A 129 -4.14 3.90 -9.38
N HIS A 130 -5.09 4.07 -8.48
CA HIS A 130 -5.65 2.98 -7.66
C HIS A 130 -6.41 1.94 -8.52
N SER A 131 -6.09 1.82 -9.82
CA SER A 131 -7.02 1.35 -10.86
C SER A 131 -6.35 0.96 -12.19
N THR A 132 -5.04 0.67 -12.22
CA THR A 132 -4.40 0.20 -13.47
C THR A 132 -4.09 -1.28 -13.39
N MET A 133 -3.14 -1.74 -12.57
CA MET A 133 -2.80 -3.17 -12.55
C MET A 133 -3.98 -4.09 -12.19
N THR A 134 -4.75 -3.79 -11.14
CA THR A 134 -5.91 -4.58 -10.70
C THR A 134 -7.04 -4.56 -11.74
N ASP A 135 -7.40 -3.39 -12.25
CA ASP A 135 -8.44 -3.25 -13.28
C ASP A 135 -7.99 -3.81 -14.62
N MET A 136 -6.69 -3.87 -14.91
CA MET A 136 -6.13 -4.54 -16.10
C MET A 136 -6.08 -6.06 -15.94
N VAL A 137 -5.78 -6.60 -14.74
CA VAL A 137 -5.89 -8.05 -14.46
C VAL A 137 -7.36 -8.45 -14.61
N ALA A 138 -8.24 -7.73 -13.91
CA ALA A 138 -9.67 -7.97 -13.94
C ALA A 138 -10.18 -7.79 -15.37
N ALA A 139 -9.90 -6.67 -16.04
CA ALA A 139 -10.32 -6.47 -17.42
C ALA A 139 -9.73 -7.52 -18.36
N THR A 140 -8.48 -7.96 -18.21
CA THR A 140 -7.90 -8.96 -19.13
C THR A 140 -8.48 -10.35 -18.88
N LEU A 141 -8.65 -10.77 -17.62
CA LEU A 141 -9.32 -12.03 -17.27
C LEU A 141 -10.83 -12.00 -17.59
N LEU A 142 -11.47 -10.83 -17.58
CA LEU A 142 -12.88 -10.63 -17.90
C LEU A 142 -13.13 -10.42 -19.41
N THR A 143 -12.19 -9.83 -20.16
CA THR A 143 -12.33 -9.58 -21.61
C THR A 143 -11.76 -10.70 -22.48
N ARG A 144 -10.75 -11.44 -22.01
CA ARG A 144 -10.29 -12.66 -22.67
C ARG A 144 -11.00 -13.85 -22.07
N ARG A 145 -11.84 -14.45 -22.91
CA ARG A 145 -12.71 -15.59 -22.63
C ARG A 145 -11.98 -16.64 -21.80
N HIS A 146 -12.50 -16.85 -20.59
CA HIS A 146 -12.38 -18.01 -19.71
C HIS A 146 -11.07 -18.82 -19.86
N LEU A 147 -9.99 -18.39 -19.19
CA LEU A 147 -8.80 -19.22 -19.01
C LEU A 147 -9.19 -20.55 -18.34
N SER A 148 -8.56 -21.66 -18.75
CA SER A 148 -8.80 -22.95 -18.10
C SER A 148 -8.33 -22.92 -16.64
N LEU A 149 -8.93 -23.76 -15.81
CA LEU A 149 -8.49 -23.98 -14.43
C LEU A 149 -7.00 -24.32 -14.35
N TRP A 150 -6.48 -25.06 -15.34
CA TRP A 150 -5.06 -25.40 -15.43
C TRP A 150 -4.18 -24.14 -15.57
N THR A 151 -4.55 -23.22 -16.46
CA THR A 151 -3.84 -21.94 -16.64
C THR A 151 -3.89 -21.10 -15.36
N ILE A 152 -5.06 -21.03 -14.73
CA ILE A 152 -5.27 -20.26 -13.49
C ILE A 152 -4.40 -20.81 -12.36
N LYS A 153 -4.38 -22.13 -12.18
CA LYS A 153 -3.53 -22.78 -11.18
C LYS A 153 -2.05 -22.46 -11.40
N ARG A 154 -1.56 -22.52 -12.64
CA ARG A 154 -0.16 -22.15 -12.95
C ARG A 154 0.18 -20.71 -12.61
N GLY A 155 -0.78 -19.79 -12.79
CA GLY A 155 -0.60 -18.40 -12.39
C GLY A 155 -0.42 -18.27 -10.88
N PHE A 156 -1.27 -18.94 -10.08
CA PHE A 156 -1.13 -18.99 -8.63
C PHE A 156 0.16 -19.68 -8.16
N ASP A 157 0.54 -20.81 -8.78
CA ASP A 157 1.82 -21.49 -8.51
C ASP A 157 3.00 -20.53 -8.70
N THR A 158 3.00 -19.75 -9.79
CA THR A 158 4.07 -18.78 -10.08
C THR A 158 4.07 -17.63 -9.04
N LEU A 159 2.91 -17.16 -8.59
CA LEU A 159 2.81 -16.17 -7.50
C LEU A 159 3.34 -16.73 -6.17
N CYS A 160 3.11 -18.01 -5.87
CA CYS A 160 3.69 -18.70 -4.71
C CYS A 160 5.22 -18.78 -4.79
N GLU A 161 5.79 -19.01 -5.97
CA GLU A 161 7.25 -18.97 -6.18
C GLU A 161 7.83 -17.56 -6.00
N ILE A 162 7.13 -16.53 -6.49
CA ILE A 162 7.52 -15.13 -6.26
C ILE A 162 7.52 -14.83 -4.77
N TYR A 163 6.47 -15.23 -4.03
CA TYR A 163 6.42 -15.10 -2.58
C TYR A 163 7.64 -15.72 -1.89
N ALA A 164 7.96 -16.97 -2.23
CA ALA A 164 9.10 -17.69 -1.65
C ALA A 164 10.44 -16.99 -1.96
N THR A 165 10.59 -16.44 -3.16
CA THR A 165 11.77 -15.69 -3.59
C THR A 165 11.89 -14.36 -2.85
N LEU A 166 10.79 -13.61 -2.69
CA LEU A 166 10.76 -12.36 -1.93
C LEU A 166 11.08 -12.57 -0.44
N ARG A 167 10.74 -13.74 0.13
CA ARG A 167 11.15 -14.12 1.49
C ARG A 167 12.63 -14.49 1.62
N GLY A 168 13.36 -14.61 0.51
CA GLY A 168 14.73 -15.14 0.50
C GLY A 168 14.83 -16.65 0.74
N THR A 169 13.70 -17.38 0.67
CA THR A 169 13.68 -18.85 0.82
C THR A 169 14.08 -19.58 -0.46
N GLN A 170 14.02 -18.89 -1.60
CA GLN A 170 14.48 -19.39 -2.89
C GLN A 170 15.41 -18.37 -3.54
N SER A 171 16.45 -18.84 -4.24
CA SER A 171 17.42 -18.02 -4.96
C SER A 171 17.05 -17.88 -6.45
N LYS A 172 15.76 -17.71 -6.77
CA LYS A 172 15.30 -17.43 -8.14
C LYS A 172 15.36 -15.92 -8.42
N CYS A 173 15.38 -15.55 -9.71
CA CYS A 173 15.29 -14.15 -10.11
C CYS A 173 13.81 -13.71 -10.12
N VAL A 174 13.45 -12.74 -9.27
CA VAL A 174 12.07 -12.21 -9.20
C VAL A 174 11.61 -11.65 -10.53
N VAL A 175 12.52 -11.05 -11.31
CA VAL A 175 12.21 -10.53 -12.65
C VAL A 175 11.81 -11.66 -13.59
N THR A 176 12.54 -12.78 -13.59
CA THR A 176 12.21 -13.96 -14.41
C THR A 176 10.86 -14.56 -14.04
N LEU A 177 10.59 -14.71 -12.73
CA LEU A 177 9.30 -15.21 -12.26
C LEU A 177 8.14 -14.26 -12.58
N SER A 178 8.38 -12.95 -12.53
CA SER A 178 7.40 -11.94 -12.94
C SER A 178 7.07 -12.08 -14.44
N SER A 179 8.09 -12.23 -15.29
CA SER A 179 7.89 -12.48 -16.72
C SER A 179 7.11 -13.77 -16.96
N GLN A 180 7.46 -14.86 -16.26
CA GLN A 180 6.73 -16.12 -16.33
C GLN A 180 5.24 -15.94 -15.98
N TYR A 181 4.94 -15.22 -14.90
CA TYR A 181 3.56 -14.92 -14.51
C TYR A 181 2.81 -14.19 -15.62
N TYR A 182 3.39 -13.13 -16.19
CA TYR A 182 2.78 -12.35 -17.27
C TYR A 182 2.66 -13.10 -18.59
N SER A 183 3.44 -14.17 -18.79
CA SER A 183 3.29 -15.09 -19.93
C SER A 183 2.17 -16.13 -19.73
N ILE A 184 1.78 -16.43 -18.50
CA ILE A 184 0.68 -17.36 -18.17
C ILE A 184 -0.65 -16.61 -18.08
N ILE A 185 -0.64 -15.46 -17.40
CA ILE A 185 -1.81 -14.60 -17.20
C ILE A 185 -1.67 -13.39 -18.13
N PRO A 186 -2.47 -13.29 -19.21
CA PRO A 186 -2.32 -12.22 -20.18
C PRO A 186 -2.49 -10.82 -19.55
N PHE A 187 -1.67 -9.86 -19.97
CA PHE A 187 -1.74 -8.45 -19.60
C PHE A 187 -1.53 -7.56 -20.83
N HIS A 188 -2.22 -6.42 -20.90
CA HIS A 188 -2.13 -5.55 -22.08
C HIS A 188 -1.04 -4.46 -22.00
N SER A 189 -0.61 -4.03 -20.81
CA SER A 189 0.44 -3.00 -20.65
C SER A 189 0.93 -2.86 -19.21
N GLY A 190 2.04 -2.13 -19.02
CA GLY A 190 2.51 -1.71 -17.68
C GLY A 190 3.18 -2.83 -16.87
N LEU A 191 3.90 -3.73 -17.55
CA LEU A 191 4.58 -4.84 -16.88
C LEU A 191 5.73 -4.30 -16.03
N HIS A 192 5.63 -4.51 -14.72
CA HIS A 192 6.68 -4.20 -13.77
C HIS A 192 7.01 -5.47 -12.99
N PRO A 193 8.28 -5.68 -12.59
CA PRO A 193 8.61 -6.78 -11.70
C PRO A 193 7.71 -6.79 -10.46
N ILE A 194 7.25 -7.98 -10.08
CA ILE A 194 6.51 -8.28 -8.85
C ILE A 194 7.54 -8.44 -7.72
N ASP A 195 8.30 -7.36 -7.50
CA ASP A 195 9.47 -7.25 -6.62
C ASP A 195 9.14 -6.91 -5.16
N SER A 196 7.87 -6.73 -4.84
CA SER A 196 7.40 -6.42 -3.50
C SER A 196 6.14 -7.22 -3.20
N PHE A 197 6.00 -7.58 -1.94
CA PHE A 197 4.81 -8.27 -1.45
C PHE A 197 3.53 -7.45 -1.62
N ARG A 198 3.63 -6.11 -1.68
CA ARG A 198 2.50 -5.23 -2.03
C ARG A 198 1.99 -5.53 -3.44
N LYS A 199 2.90 -5.55 -4.43
CA LYS A 199 2.55 -5.87 -5.82
C LYS A 199 1.99 -7.29 -5.92
N LEU A 200 2.64 -8.24 -5.24
CA LEU A 200 2.20 -9.63 -5.17
C LEU A 200 0.76 -9.75 -4.63
N HIS A 201 0.48 -9.12 -3.48
CA HIS A 201 -0.84 -9.15 -2.85
C HIS A 201 -1.92 -8.56 -3.76
N HIS A 202 -1.66 -7.41 -4.39
CA HIS A 202 -2.61 -6.80 -5.32
C HIS A 202 -2.93 -7.72 -6.51
N ILE A 203 -1.90 -8.30 -7.12
CA ILE A 203 -2.06 -9.20 -8.26
C ILE A 203 -2.82 -10.47 -7.84
N ALA A 204 -2.44 -11.07 -6.71
CA ALA A 204 -3.13 -12.24 -6.16
C ALA A 204 -4.60 -11.92 -5.82
N SER A 205 -4.89 -10.71 -5.34
CA SER A 205 -6.26 -10.31 -4.95
C SER A 205 -7.14 -10.12 -6.17
N ALA A 206 -6.60 -9.48 -7.21
CA ALA A 206 -7.28 -9.36 -8.50
C ALA A 206 -7.53 -10.74 -9.15
N MET A 207 -6.55 -11.64 -9.08
CA MET A 207 -6.70 -13.00 -9.60
C MET A 207 -7.74 -13.80 -8.80
N THR A 208 -7.77 -13.64 -7.47
CA THR A 208 -8.74 -14.28 -6.58
C THR A 208 -10.16 -13.81 -6.89
N SER A 209 -10.40 -12.49 -7.00
CA SER A 209 -11.74 -11.95 -7.22
C SER A 209 -12.38 -12.44 -8.53
N VAL A 210 -11.58 -12.69 -9.57
CA VAL A 210 -12.08 -13.24 -10.84
C VAL A 210 -12.29 -14.76 -10.78
N THR A 211 -11.59 -15.46 -9.88
CA THR A 211 -11.59 -16.93 -9.78
C THR A 211 -12.44 -17.48 -8.65
N GLU A 212 -13.00 -16.62 -7.79
CA GLU A 212 -13.86 -16.98 -6.64
C GLU A 212 -15.02 -17.93 -7.01
N HIS A 213 -15.56 -17.81 -8.22
CA HIS A 213 -16.71 -18.60 -8.69
C HIS A 213 -16.33 -20.02 -9.11
N LEU A 214 -15.05 -20.31 -9.31
CA LEU A 214 -14.60 -21.56 -9.92
C LEU A 214 -14.71 -22.78 -9.00
N SER A 215 -14.97 -22.58 -7.71
CA SER A 215 -15.19 -23.64 -6.70
C SER A 215 -14.09 -24.73 -6.66
N ASP A 216 -12.90 -24.46 -7.18
CA ASP A 216 -11.76 -25.38 -7.16
C ASP A 216 -10.99 -25.25 -5.85
N THR A 217 -10.88 -26.35 -5.11
CA THR A 217 -10.32 -26.34 -3.75
C THR A 217 -8.85 -25.99 -3.70
N GLU A 218 -8.06 -26.38 -4.70
CA GLU A 218 -6.62 -26.13 -4.74
C GLU A 218 -6.34 -24.67 -5.10
N VAL A 219 -7.05 -24.14 -6.10
CA VAL A 219 -6.98 -22.72 -6.47
C VAL A 219 -7.39 -21.84 -5.27
N LEU A 220 -8.48 -22.18 -4.59
CA LEU A 220 -8.91 -21.47 -3.39
C LEU A 220 -7.89 -21.59 -2.25
N PHE A 221 -7.23 -22.73 -2.09
CA PHE A 221 -6.17 -22.90 -1.11
C PHE A 221 -4.96 -22.00 -1.41
N GLN A 222 -4.47 -21.98 -2.64
CA GLN A 222 -3.33 -21.15 -3.06
C GLN A 222 -3.66 -19.65 -2.98
N ALA A 223 -4.85 -19.25 -3.43
CA ALA A 223 -5.36 -17.90 -3.28
C ALA A 223 -5.39 -17.49 -1.81
N ARG A 224 -5.98 -18.33 -0.95
CA ARG A 224 -5.97 -18.10 0.50
C ARG A 224 -4.56 -18.02 1.04
N GLN A 225 -3.65 -18.92 0.65
CA GLN A 225 -2.27 -18.86 1.11
C GLN A 225 -1.61 -17.53 0.73
N LEU A 226 -1.77 -17.00 -0.48
CA LEU A 226 -1.22 -15.69 -0.83
C LEU A 226 -1.90 -14.51 -0.12
N MET A 227 -3.16 -14.67 0.29
CA MET A 227 -3.91 -13.67 1.09
C MET A 227 -3.62 -13.76 2.59
N VAL A 228 -3.31 -14.96 3.08
CA VAL A 228 -3.23 -15.32 4.51
C VAL A 228 -1.79 -15.45 4.97
N ASN A 229 -0.85 -15.82 4.08
CA ASN A 229 0.55 -16.03 4.42
C ASN A 229 1.16 -14.72 4.89
N ASP A 230 1.13 -14.55 6.22
CA ASP A 230 2.12 -14.09 7.20
C ASP A 230 3.12 -12.98 6.81
N TYR A 231 3.17 -12.46 5.59
CA TYR A 231 4.05 -11.35 5.24
C TYR A 231 3.65 -10.12 6.02
N MET A 232 2.37 -9.76 6.04
CA MET A 232 1.90 -8.63 6.83
C MET A 232 2.14 -8.85 8.33
N SER A 233 1.96 -10.07 8.81
CA SER A 233 2.25 -10.46 10.19
C SER A 233 3.76 -10.40 10.51
N ASN A 234 4.63 -10.82 9.59
CA ASN A 234 6.08 -10.69 9.69
C ASN A 234 6.51 -9.22 9.64
N CYS A 235 5.95 -8.42 8.72
CA CYS A 235 6.16 -6.97 8.71
C CYS A 235 5.76 -6.35 10.03
N MET A 236 4.60 -6.74 10.57
CA MET A 236 4.14 -6.29 11.87
C MET A 236 5.13 -6.67 12.98
N ALA A 237 5.63 -7.91 12.97
CA ALA A 237 6.67 -8.36 13.91
C ALA A 237 7.98 -7.56 13.77
N ASP A 238 8.40 -7.25 12.53
CA ASP A 238 9.60 -6.49 12.21
C ASP A 238 9.54 -5.04 12.70
N LEU A 239 8.33 -4.45 12.78
CA LEU A 239 8.15 -3.11 13.35
C LEU A 239 8.55 -3.04 14.83
N LYS A 240 8.64 -4.18 15.52
CA LYS A 240 8.95 -4.27 16.96
C LYS A 240 8.05 -3.34 17.78
N CYS A 241 6.78 -3.28 17.41
CA CYS A 241 5.71 -2.59 18.12
C CYS A 241 4.39 -3.36 17.91
N THR A 242 3.35 -2.97 18.62
CA THR A 242 1.98 -3.43 18.40
C THR A 242 1.12 -2.25 17.96
N LEU A 243 0.26 -2.47 16.98
CA LEU A 243 -0.67 -1.46 16.47
C LEU A 243 -2.09 -1.88 16.82
N HIS A 244 -2.75 -1.07 17.65
CA HIS A 244 -4.13 -1.31 18.05
C HIS A 244 -5.04 -0.32 17.34
N VAL A 245 -6.13 -0.79 16.73
CA VAL A 245 -7.09 0.11 16.10
C VAL A 245 -7.84 0.89 17.17
N VAL A 246 -7.84 2.21 17.03
CA VAL A 246 -8.62 3.08 17.90
C VAL A 246 -10.08 3.05 17.43
N ASP A 247 -10.98 2.65 18.31
CA ASP A 247 -12.41 2.59 18.04
C ASP A 247 -12.95 3.98 17.65
N PRO A 248 -13.58 4.14 16.46
CA PRO A 248 -14.19 5.39 16.03
C PRO A 248 -15.24 5.99 17.00
N ALA A 249 -15.84 5.17 17.86
CA ALA A 249 -16.80 5.62 18.88
C ALA A 249 -16.13 6.17 20.15
N SER A 250 -14.84 5.86 20.37
CA SER A 250 -14.10 6.23 21.58
C SER A 250 -13.84 7.73 21.71
N ASP A 251 -13.65 8.18 22.95
CA ASP A 251 -13.26 9.55 23.28
C ASP A 251 -11.86 9.88 22.73
N GLU A 252 -10.96 8.90 22.74
CA GLU A 252 -9.63 8.99 22.16
C GLU A 252 -9.69 9.34 20.66
N TYR A 253 -10.49 8.61 19.87
CA TYR A 253 -10.69 8.92 18.46
C TYR A 253 -11.29 10.30 18.26
N ARG A 254 -12.28 10.67 19.09
CA ARG A 254 -12.92 11.99 19.03
C ARG A 254 -11.94 13.12 19.29
N ASN A 255 -11.04 12.96 20.25
CA ASN A 255 -9.99 13.92 20.57
C ASN A 255 -8.97 14.04 19.43
N ILE A 256 -8.49 12.93 18.85
CA ILE A 256 -7.58 12.94 17.70
C ILE A 256 -8.24 13.63 16.49
N LYS A 257 -9.51 13.30 16.21
CA LYS A 257 -10.29 13.91 15.14
C LYS A 257 -10.51 15.40 15.36
N LYS A 258 -10.79 15.82 16.60
CA LYS A 258 -10.90 17.23 16.98
C LYS A 258 -9.56 17.94 16.80
N TYR A 259 -8.45 17.35 17.24
CA TYR A 259 -7.13 17.92 17.13
C TYR A 259 -6.70 18.13 15.66
N ALA A 260 -6.95 17.13 14.81
CA ALA A 260 -6.67 17.24 13.40
C ALA A 260 -7.49 18.38 12.77
N ARG A 261 -8.78 18.53 13.12
CA ARG A 261 -9.66 19.56 12.56
C ARG A 261 -9.31 20.98 13.02
N SER A 262 -8.94 21.17 14.30
CA SER A 262 -8.55 22.49 14.82
C SER A 262 -7.26 23.01 14.20
N GLY A 263 -6.37 22.11 13.75
CA GLY A 263 -5.08 22.42 13.14
C GLY A 263 -5.11 22.99 11.71
N GLY A 264 -6.28 23.41 11.21
CA GLY A 264 -6.44 24.11 9.92
C GLY A 264 -6.41 23.24 8.67
N GLY A 265 -6.42 21.91 8.76
CA GLY A 265 -6.61 21.07 7.59
C GLY A 265 -8.10 20.81 7.34
N SER A 266 -8.71 21.62 6.48
CA SER A 266 -10.13 21.46 6.12
C SER A 266 -10.37 20.36 5.08
N ASN A 267 -9.33 19.92 4.37
CA ASN A 267 -9.45 19.11 3.15
C ASN A 267 -8.92 17.68 3.30
N PHE A 268 -8.94 17.09 4.51
CA PHE A 268 -8.51 15.69 4.69
C PHE A 268 -9.63 14.78 5.22
N LYS A 269 -9.51 13.47 4.98
CA LYS A 269 -10.33 12.41 5.59
C LYS A 269 -9.43 11.51 6.43
N LEU A 270 -9.78 11.31 7.71
CA LEU A 270 -9.12 10.28 8.54
C LEU A 270 -9.52 8.90 8.00
N LEU A 271 -8.52 8.09 7.65
CA LEU A 271 -8.70 6.71 7.17
C LEU A 271 -8.49 5.70 8.30
N HIS A 272 -7.35 5.79 8.98
CA HIS A 272 -7.00 4.90 10.08
C HIS A 272 -6.37 5.69 11.23
N VAL A 273 -6.71 5.31 12.45
CA VAL A 273 -6.06 5.80 13.67
C VAL A 273 -5.63 4.56 14.45
N LEU A 274 -4.32 4.42 14.63
CA LEU A 274 -3.71 3.25 15.24
C LEU A 274 -2.93 3.70 16.47
N ARG A 275 -3.27 3.17 17.64
CA ARG A 275 -2.47 3.32 18.85
C ARG A 275 -1.19 2.50 18.70
N VAL A 276 -0.06 3.12 19.00
CA VAL A 276 1.26 2.49 18.92
C VAL A 276 1.69 2.07 20.32
N GLU A 277 1.99 0.79 20.49
CA GLU A 277 2.62 0.27 21.70
C GLU A 277 4.02 -0.22 21.35
N LYS A 278 5.04 0.47 21.88
CA LYS A 278 6.45 0.15 21.59
C LYS A 278 7.23 0.09 22.90
N PRO A 279 7.37 -1.11 23.51
CA PRO A 279 7.96 -1.26 24.85
C PRO A 279 9.39 -0.69 25.00
N ALA A 280 10.15 -0.63 23.91
CA ALA A 280 11.47 0.01 23.90
C ALA A 280 11.37 1.54 24.06
N HIS A 281 10.38 2.18 23.43
CA HIS A 281 10.13 3.61 23.59
C HIS A 281 9.62 3.92 24.99
N ASP A 282 8.70 3.12 25.52
CA ASP A 282 8.19 3.34 26.88
C ASP A 282 9.30 3.25 27.93
N ARG A 283 10.19 2.26 27.82
CA ARG A 283 11.38 2.14 28.68
C ARG A 283 12.31 3.36 28.54
N ARG A 284 12.61 3.77 27.32
CA ARG A 284 13.48 4.92 27.05
C ARG A 284 12.87 6.25 27.54
N PHE A 285 11.55 6.38 27.49
CA PHE A 285 10.82 7.59 27.89
C PHE A 285 10.57 7.68 29.41
N GLN A 286 10.77 6.60 30.19
CA GLN A 286 10.52 6.58 31.65
C GLN A 286 11.08 7.80 32.42
N PRO A 287 12.33 8.27 32.18
CA PRO A 287 12.89 9.41 32.93
C PRO A 287 12.11 10.72 32.75
N TYR A 288 11.30 10.82 31.68
CA TYR A 288 10.58 12.04 31.31
C TYR A 288 9.10 12.00 31.72
N LYS A 289 8.57 10.87 32.18
CA LYS A 289 7.16 10.73 32.59
C LYS A 289 6.75 11.60 33.78
N SER A 290 7.70 12.11 34.56
CA SER A 290 7.43 13.02 35.67
C SER A 290 7.44 14.49 35.26
N TRP A 291 7.88 14.82 34.04
CA TRP A 291 8.02 16.21 33.60
C TRP A 291 6.67 16.87 33.37
N ALA A 292 6.37 17.99 34.03
CA ALA A 292 5.07 18.65 33.87
C ALA A 292 4.79 19.17 32.45
N SER A 293 5.83 19.43 31.64
CA SER A 293 5.71 20.01 30.30
C SER A 293 5.72 18.93 29.20
N ARG A 294 4.82 17.94 29.30
CA ARG A 294 4.59 16.95 28.24
C ARG A 294 3.45 17.39 27.34
N ARG A 295 3.67 17.31 26.02
CA ARG A 295 2.68 17.70 25.00
C ARG A 295 2.49 16.59 23.98
N LEU A 296 1.27 16.43 23.48
CA LEU A 296 1.01 15.59 22.32
C LEU A 296 1.18 16.42 21.05
N LEU A 297 2.14 16.06 20.20
CA LEU A 297 2.52 16.85 19.03
C LEU A 297 2.59 16.01 17.74
N TRP A 298 2.32 16.66 16.61
CA TRP A 298 2.34 16.06 15.29
C TRP A 298 3.75 15.99 14.71
N HIS A 299 4.08 14.88 14.06
CA HIS A 299 5.23 14.72 13.19
C HIS A 299 4.78 14.14 11.84
N GLY A 300 5.26 14.71 10.73
CA GLY A 300 4.99 14.22 9.38
C GLY A 300 6.28 13.85 8.68
N SER A 301 6.22 12.82 7.83
CA SER A 301 7.37 12.31 7.08
C SER A 301 6.92 11.71 5.75
N PRO A 302 7.76 11.72 4.71
CA PRO A 302 7.50 10.98 3.48
C PRO A 302 7.16 9.50 3.70
N LEU A 303 6.32 8.91 2.84
CA LEU A 303 5.83 7.54 3.00
C LEU A 303 6.94 6.49 3.16
N ASN A 304 8.02 6.62 2.40
CA ASN A 304 9.16 5.70 2.41
C ASN A 304 9.94 5.65 3.73
N ASN A 305 9.72 6.61 4.64
CA ASN A 305 10.42 6.64 5.93
C ASN A 305 9.71 5.82 7.01
N TRP A 306 8.41 5.53 6.87
CA TRP A 306 7.59 5.03 7.98
C TRP A 306 7.97 3.65 8.47
N GLN A 307 8.41 2.74 7.60
CA GLN A 307 8.92 1.44 8.03
C GLN A 307 10.15 1.62 8.95
N SER A 308 11.08 2.51 8.61
CA SER A 308 12.25 2.80 9.44
C SER A 308 11.85 3.54 10.73
N ILE A 309 10.95 4.52 10.66
CA ILE A 309 10.47 5.28 11.84
C ILE A 309 9.81 4.34 12.84
N LEU A 310 8.95 3.43 12.40
CA LEU A 310 8.26 2.50 13.30
C LEU A 310 9.21 1.45 13.86
N THR A 311 10.16 0.96 13.06
CA THR A 311 11.14 -0.05 13.49
C THR A 311 12.14 0.54 14.49
N LYS A 312 12.80 1.65 14.14
CA LYS A 312 13.94 2.22 14.86
C LYS A 312 13.57 3.35 15.82
N GLY A 313 12.44 4.02 15.58
CA GLY A 313 12.07 5.26 16.26
C GLY A 313 12.38 6.51 15.42
N LEU A 314 11.92 7.66 15.91
CA LEU A 314 12.40 8.95 15.43
C LEU A 314 13.84 9.12 15.88
N VAL A 315 14.73 9.41 14.94
CA VAL A 315 16.16 9.57 15.18
C VAL A 315 16.61 10.99 14.91
N THR A 316 17.60 11.46 15.67
CA THR A 316 18.29 12.71 15.33
C THR A 316 19.08 12.53 14.04
N GLN A 317 19.15 13.57 13.21
CA GLN A 317 19.97 13.53 11.99
C GLN A 317 21.43 13.20 12.35
N ALA A 318 22.02 12.25 11.61
CA ALA A 318 23.40 11.83 11.81
C ALA A 318 24.39 13.01 11.62
N ALA A 319 25.50 12.98 12.34
CA ALA A 319 26.55 13.98 12.22
C ALA A 319 27.03 14.11 10.76
N GLY A 320 26.95 15.33 10.21
CA GLY A 320 27.35 15.65 8.83
C GLY A 320 26.20 15.75 7.82
N MET A 321 25.01 15.24 8.13
CA MET A 321 23.80 15.45 7.33
C MET A 321 23.06 16.67 7.84
N VAL A 322 22.99 17.73 7.04
CA VAL A 322 22.34 18.98 7.45
C VAL A 322 21.11 19.25 6.58
N GLY A 323 19.93 19.16 7.20
CA GLY A 323 18.70 19.64 6.58
C GLY A 323 18.48 21.13 6.86
N ILE A 324 17.95 21.86 5.88
CA ILE A 324 17.44 23.22 6.10
C ILE A 324 16.05 23.07 6.73
N HIS A 325 15.93 23.37 8.04
CA HIS A 325 14.66 23.28 8.76
C HIS A 325 14.46 24.48 9.69
N GLY A 326 13.21 24.99 9.74
CA GLY A 326 12.77 26.05 10.64
C GLY A 326 12.54 27.41 9.96
N VAL A 327 11.67 28.22 10.58
CA VAL A 327 11.46 29.63 10.24
C VAL A 327 12.76 30.39 10.47
N GLY A 328 13.56 30.59 9.41
CA GLY A 328 14.82 31.33 9.46
C GLY A 328 16.00 30.71 8.70
N GLY A 329 15.84 29.54 8.06
CA GLY A 329 16.90 28.97 7.21
C GLY A 329 18.14 28.48 7.96
N GLY A 330 18.03 28.26 9.27
CA GLY A 330 19.12 27.74 10.10
C GLY A 330 19.33 26.24 9.94
N GLN A 331 20.57 25.80 10.17
CA GLN A 331 20.95 24.39 10.25
C GLN A 331 20.72 23.91 11.70
N CYS A 332 19.64 23.17 11.93
CA CYS A 332 19.30 22.65 13.25
C CYS A 332 19.24 21.11 13.22
N ARG A 333 20.01 20.46 14.10
CA ARG A 333 19.95 19.01 14.32
C ARG A 333 18.90 18.71 15.37
N GLY A 334 17.96 17.81 15.13
CA GLY A 334 16.96 17.44 16.12
C GLY A 334 15.74 16.78 15.51
N ILE A 335 14.79 16.40 16.35
CA ILE A 335 13.50 15.85 15.92
C ILE A 335 12.45 16.95 16.04
N PHE A 336 11.82 17.29 14.92
CA PHE A 336 10.87 18.39 14.81
C PHE A 336 9.43 17.90 14.95
N PHE A 337 8.63 18.66 15.69
CA PHE A 337 7.20 18.46 15.89
C PHE A 337 6.45 19.78 15.73
N SER A 338 5.15 19.69 15.52
CA SER A 338 4.24 20.85 15.49
C SER A 338 2.97 20.58 16.28
N ASP A 339 2.39 21.64 16.82
CA ASP A 339 1.06 21.61 17.40
C ASP A 339 -0.06 21.67 16.33
N LEU A 340 0.26 21.95 15.07
CA LEU A 340 -0.70 22.01 13.96
C LEU A 340 -0.48 20.89 12.95
N VAL A 341 -1.53 20.11 12.69
CA VAL A 341 -1.49 19.03 11.68
C VAL A 341 -1.12 19.54 10.29
N SER A 342 -1.57 20.75 9.92
CA SER A 342 -1.31 21.35 8.60
C SER A 342 0.18 21.57 8.34
N LYS A 343 0.96 21.94 9.37
CA LYS A 343 2.42 22.07 9.25
C LYS A 343 3.06 20.71 9.00
N SER A 344 2.70 19.71 9.81
CA SER A 344 3.24 18.34 9.70
C SER A 344 2.86 17.67 8.38
N LEU A 345 1.65 17.92 7.86
CA LEU A 345 1.23 17.47 6.53
C LEU A 345 2.16 17.98 5.42
N GLY A 346 2.68 19.21 5.52
CA GLY A 346 3.65 19.76 4.58
C GLY A 346 4.92 18.92 4.42
N TYR A 347 5.32 18.17 5.47
CA TYR A 347 6.48 17.28 5.43
C TYR A 347 6.18 15.90 4.81
N CYS A 348 4.91 15.58 4.56
CA CYS A 348 4.51 14.31 3.91
C CYS A 348 4.71 14.35 2.38
N ARG A 349 5.09 15.51 1.81
CA ARG A 349 5.34 15.74 0.37
C ARG A 349 4.11 15.60 -0.56
N GLY A 350 2.89 15.72 -0.01
CA GLY A 350 1.70 16.06 -0.78
C GLY A 350 1.05 14.96 -1.64
N GLY A 351 1.18 13.68 -1.24
CA GLY A 351 0.47 12.57 -1.88
C GLY A 351 -0.99 12.43 -1.43
N PRO A 352 -1.80 11.59 -2.11
CA PRO A 352 -3.23 11.44 -1.80
C PRO A 352 -3.46 10.70 -0.46
N ILE A 353 -2.47 9.97 0.03
CA ILE A 353 -2.46 9.35 1.35
C ILE A 353 -1.22 9.85 2.10
N ASN A 354 -1.43 10.35 3.31
CA ASN A 354 -0.41 10.87 4.19
C ASN A 354 -0.46 10.10 5.52
N VAL A 355 0.71 9.72 6.00
CA VAL A 355 0.88 9.10 7.32
C VAL A 355 1.51 10.14 8.23
N LEU A 356 0.95 10.30 9.42
CA LEU A 356 1.45 11.19 10.46
C LEU A 356 1.55 10.44 11.79
N LEU A 357 2.36 10.98 12.68
CA LEU A 357 2.55 10.48 14.03
C LEU A 357 2.13 11.54 15.03
N LEU A 358 1.35 11.13 16.03
CA LEU A 358 1.18 11.87 17.28
C LEU A 358 2.09 11.25 18.32
N SER A 359 3.03 12.06 18.81
CA SER A 359 3.99 11.65 19.84
C SER A 359 3.75 12.43 21.12
N GLU A 360 3.91 11.76 22.25
CA GLU A 360 4.09 12.43 23.53
C GLU A 360 5.54 12.91 23.62
N VAL A 361 5.70 14.21 23.75
CA VAL A 361 6.99 14.90 23.73
C VAL A 361 7.20 15.62 25.06
N ALA A 362 8.28 15.29 25.74
CA ALA A 362 8.69 15.93 26.98
C ALA A 362 9.61 17.13 26.68
N LEU A 363 9.10 18.32 26.96
CA LEU A 363 9.81 19.58 26.75
C LEU A 363 10.34 20.10 28.09
N GLU A 364 11.48 20.79 28.05
CA GLU A 364 12.04 21.42 29.25
C GLU A 364 11.17 22.59 29.72
N LYS A 365 11.06 22.75 31.05
CA LYS A 365 10.13 23.67 31.71
C LYS A 365 10.41 25.15 31.40
N ASP A 366 11.67 25.51 31.19
CA ASP A 366 12.11 26.90 30.97
C ASP A 366 11.98 27.36 29.52
N LEU A 367 11.54 26.46 28.63
CA LEU A 367 11.47 26.71 27.20
C LEU A 367 10.51 27.85 26.85
N ALA A 368 9.39 27.96 27.57
CA ALA A 368 8.40 29.03 27.36
C ALA A 368 8.95 30.43 27.76
N GLN A 369 9.89 30.50 28.70
CA GLN A 369 10.44 31.77 29.18
C GLN A 369 11.56 32.32 28.27
N GLU A 370 12.42 31.46 27.73
CA GLU A 370 13.55 31.85 26.88
C GLU A 370 13.10 32.36 25.48
N ILE A 371 12.10 31.70 24.87
CA ILE A 371 11.52 32.07 23.56
C ILE A 371 10.90 33.47 23.61
N ARG A 372 10.28 33.79 24.75
CA ARG A 372 9.67 35.09 25.01
C ARG A 372 10.71 36.24 25.00
N ARG A 373 12.00 35.93 25.24
CA ARG A 373 13.10 36.90 25.24
C ARG A 373 13.85 37.00 23.90
N SER A 374 14.03 35.90 23.16
CA SER A 374 14.98 35.85 22.04
C SER A 374 14.39 36.01 20.63
N GLY A 375 13.11 35.67 20.41
CA GLY A 375 12.42 35.85 19.12
C GLY A 375 13.02 35.12 17.89
N ARG A 376 14.09 34.34 18.09
CA ARG A 376 14.81 33.53 17.10
C ARG A 376 15.08 32.16 17.71
N PHE A 377 15.05 31.10 16.90
CA PHE A 377 15.73 29.86 17.28
C PHE A 377 17.20 30.22 17.53
N GLN A 378 17.71 29.99 18.73
CA GLN A 378 19.16 29.89 18.88
C GLN A 378 19.58 28.70 18.01
N THR A 379 20.21 29.02 16.88
CA THR A 379 20.77 28.05 15.95
C THR A 379 21.91 27.33 16.67
N ALA A 380 21.56 26.25 17.36
CA ALA A 380 22.50 25.38 18.03
C ALA A 380 23.18 24.47 17.01
N GLY A 381 24.12 25.03 16.26
CA GLY A 381 25.31 24.26 15.90
C GLY A 381 26.16 24.16 17.15
N CYS A 382 26.29 22.94 17.70
CA CYS A 382 27.07 22.59 18.89
C CYS A 382 26.47 23.01 20.24
N GLU A 383 26.35 22.00 21.12
CA GLU A 383 26.31 22.14 22.59
C GLU A 383 25.39 23.23 23.16
N THR A 384 24.07 23.09 22.97
CA THR A 384 23.16 23.73 23.93
C THR A 384 23.13 22.93 25.22
N GLN A 385 23.17 23.61 26.37
CA GLN A 385 22.88 23.01 27.68
C GLN A 385 21.43 22.48 27.82
N TRP A 386 20.60 22.73 26.80
CA TRP A 386 19.18 22.44 26.76
C TRP A 386 18.89 21.19 25.94
N ASN A 387 18.03 20.31 26.45
CA ASN A 387 17.61 19.09 25.77
C ASN A 387 16.47 19.35 24.76
N SER A 388 15.82 20.52 24.78
CA SER A 388 14.75 20.87 23.82
C SER A 388 14.68 22.36 23.50
N ALA A 389 14.13 22.68 22.32
CA ALA A 389 13.82 24.03 21.88
C ALA A 389 12.38 24.10 21.32
N ALA A 390 11.78 25.28 21.27
CA ALA A 390 10.55 25.53 20.55
C ALA A 390 10.63 26.93 19.95
N ALA A 391 9.98 27.16 18.83
CA ALA A 391 9.62 28.49 18.40
C ALA A 391 8.10 28.60 18.49
N ALA A 392 7.65 29.14 19.61
CA ALA A 392 6.26 29.49 19.79
C ALA A 392 6.07 30.98 19.47
N ARG A 393 5.24 31.31 18.49
CA ARG A 393 4.73 32.67 18.31
C ARG A 393 3.27 32.66 18.74
N LEU A 394 3.04 33.14 19.96
CA LEU A 394 1.75 33.25 20.67
C LEU A 394 1.27 31.98 21.41
N GLU A 395 1.37 32.03 22.74
CA GLU A 395 0.40 31.37 23.63
C GLU A 395 -0.86 32.23 23.68
N ALA A 396 -1.78 32.02 22.73
CA ALA A 396 -3.15 32.47 22.90
C ALA A 396 -4.08 31.65 22.01
N GLY A 397 -4.91 30.82 22.62
CA GLY A 397 -6.17 30.40 22.00
C GLY A 397 -6.25 28.96 21.51
N LEU A 398 -5.51 28.02 22.07
CA LEU A 398 -5.95 26.63 22.04
C LEU A 398 -6.25 26.21 23.49
N GLY A 399 -7.51 26.25 23.94
CA GLY A 399 -7.95 25.57 25.16
C GLY A 399 -7.34 24.16 25.28
N ASP A 400 -6.66 23.94 26.39
CA ASP A 400 -5.86 22.75 26.61
C ASP A 400 -6.70 21.62 27.21
N TYR A 401 -6.56 20.41 26.68
CA TYR A 401 -7.08 19.19 27.29
C TYR A 401 -5.91 18.40 27.87
N LEU A 402 -5.97 18.06 29.16
CA LEU A 402 -5.06 17.11 29.77
C LEU A 402 -5.70 15.74 29.73
N ASP A 403 -4.97 14.75 29.22
CA ASP A 403 -5.41 13.35 29.32
C ASP A 403 -5.09 12.75 30.69
N GLU A 404 -5.49 11.49 30.88
CA GLU A 404 -5.30 10.73 32.13
C GLU A 404 -3.82 10.58 32.52
N ASP A 405 -2.90 10.65 31.54
CA ASP A 405 -1.46 10.60 31.76
C ASP A 405 -0.87 12.00 32.03
N GLY A 406 -1.69 13.05 32.11
CA GLY A 406 -1.25 14.43 32.32
C GLY A 406 -0.54 15.05 31.10
N VAL A 407 -0.76 14.51 29.91
CA VAL A 407 -0.19 15.04 28.66
C VAL A 407 -1.11 16.13 28.12
N LEU A 408 -0.52 17.26 27.74
CA LEU A 408 -1.24 18.39 27.16
C LEU A 408 -1.58 18.15 25.69
N TRP A 409 -2.87 18.21 25.35
CA TRP A 409 -3.36 18.22 23.98
C TRP A 409 -3.78 19.65 23.58
N PRO A 410 -3.23 20.22 22.49
CA PRO A 410 -3.61 21.53 21.96
C PRO A 410 -4.99 21.51 21.24
N LEU A 411 -6.06 21.15 21.96
CA LEU A 411 -7.42 20.91 21.39
C LEU A 411 -8.30 22.14 21.22
N GLY A 412 -7.79 23.34 21.47
CA GLY A 412 -8.68 24.46 21.62
C GLY A 412 -9.35 24.97 20.36
N SER A 413 -10.43 25.71 20.58
CA SER A 413 -11.00 26.60 19.58
C SER A 413 -10.09 27.82 19.44
N GLY A 414 -9.44 27.97 18.29
CA GLY A 414 -8.77 29.23 17.92
C GLY A 414 -9.65 30.40 18.33
N SER A 415 -9.09 31.36 19.06
CA SER A 415 -9.85 32.52 19.53
C SER A 415 -10.59 33.17 18.35
N SER A 416 -11.81 33.64 18.58
CA SER A 416 -12.65 34.36 17.60
C SER A 416 -12.06 35.71 17.17
N ASP A 417 -10.80 35.96 17.49
CA ASP A 417 -10.13 37.22 17.26
C ASP A 417 -9.71 37.31 15.79
N ALA A 418 -10.27 38.28 15.07
CA ALA A 418 -10.01 38.48 13.65
C ALA A 418 -8.53 38.79 13.36
N GLN A 419 -7.75 39.24 14.36
CA GLN A 419 -6.29 39.38 14.26
C GLN A 419 -5.53 38.05 14.36
N ALA A 420 -6.05 37.05 15.08
CA ALA A 420 -5.44 35.71 15.15
C ALA A 420 -5.53 34.97 13.81
N LYS A 421 -6.61 35.20 13.04
CA LYS A 421 -6.80 34.65 11.69
C LYS A 421 -5.73 35.08 10.67
N ARG A 422 -5.04 36.21 10.87
CA ARG A 422 -3.98 36.69 9.96
C ARG A 422 -2.60 36.09 10.25
N ARG A 423 -2.45 35.30 11.32
CA ARG A 423 -1.17 34.68 11.70
C ARG A 423 -1.25 33.17 11.50
N HIS A 424 -1.00 32.71 10.28
CA HIS A 424 -0.69 31.30 9.95
C HIS A 424 0.68 30.86 10.52
N HIS A 425 0.99 31.20 11.76
CA HIS A 425 2.27 30.86 12.38
C HIS A 425 2.05 29.62 13.24
N SER A 426 2.52 28.49 12.72
CA SER A 426 2.54 27.21 13.42
C SER A 426 3.72 27.14 14.39
N ASN A 427 3.50 26.67 15.62
CA ASN A 427 4.60 26.48 16.54
C ASN A 427 5.43 25.27 16.08
N GLU A 428 6.73 25.37 16.29
CA GLU A 428 7.69 24.29 16.07
C GLU A 428 8.29 23.91 17.41
N TYR A 429 8.40 22.61 17.65
CA TYR A 429 9.05 22.04 18.83
C TYR A 429 10.16 21.12 18.35
N VAL A 430 11.31 21.20 18.99
CA VAL A 430 12.51 20.45 18.64
C VAL A 430 13.04 19.77 19.89
N ILE A 431 13.30 18.48 19.81
CA ILE A 431 14.05 17.76 20.85
C ILE A 431 15.39 17.31 20.28
N TYR A 432 16.41 17.33 21.13
CA TYR A 432 17.77 16.90 20.78
C TYR A 432 18.09 15.49 21.29
N ASN A 433 17.27 14.97 22.21
CA ASN A 433 17.36 13.60 22.69
C ASN A 433 16.14 12.79 22.26
N GLU A 434 16.37 11.69 21.54
CA GLU A 434 15.32 10.78 21.07
C GLU A 434 14.48 10.17 22.19
N ALA A 435 15.03 10.13 23.41
CA ALA A 435 14.36 9.63 24.59
C ALA A 435 13.22 10.56 25.09
N GLN A 436 13.19 11.82 24.65
CA GLN A 436 12.15 12.79 25.00
C GLN A 436 10.87 12.64 24.16
N ALA A 437 10.78 11.65 23.28
CA ALA A 437 9.55 11.36 22.55
C ALA A 437 9.21 9.88 22.60
N ARG A 438 7.92 9.59 22.83
CA ARG A 438 7.33 8.28 22.55
C ARG A 438 6.15 8.39 21.60
N MET A 439 6.07 7.43 20.69
CA MET A 439 4.97 7.32 19.74
C MET A 439 3.70 6.94 20.50
N ARG A 440 2.58 7.63 20.23
CA ARG A 440 1.27 7.23 20.77
C ARG A 440 0.30 6.80 19.69
N TYR A 441 0.26 7.53 18.58
CA TYR A 441 -0.67 7.22 17.49
C TYR A 441 -0.03 7.40 16.13
N VAL A 442 -0.30 6.45 15.23
CA VAL A 442 -0.21 6.66 13.79
C VAL A 442 -1.58 7.09 13.28
N VAL A 443 -1.60 8.15 12.48
CA VAL A 443 -2.81 8.69 11.87
C VAL A 443 -2.64 8.71 10.36
N VAL A 444 -3.49 7.98 9.66
CA VAL A 444 -3.53 7.93 8.20
C VAL A 444 -4.64 8.84 7.71
N MET A 445 -4.29 9.77 6.82
CA MET A 445 -5.20 10.75 6.26
C MET A 445 -5.14 10.73 4.74
N SER A 446 -6.28 10.92 4.07
CA SER A 446 -6.30 11.17 2.62
C SER A 446 -6.61 12.63 2.31
N ASP A 447 -5.99 13.18 1.27
CA ASP A 447 -6.34 14.49 0.72
C ASP A 447 -7.63 14.36 -0.11
N ARG A 448 -8.67 15.13 0.25
CA ARG A 448 -9.97 15.13 -0.45
C ARG A 448 -9.91 15.79 -1.83
N THR A 449 -8.84 16.50 -2.16
CA THR A 449 -8.68 17.19 -3.44
C THR A 449 -7.99 16.32 -4.51
N GLN A 450 -7.45 15.17 -4.12
CA GLN A 450 -6.71 14.25 -5.00
C GLN A 450 -7.35 12.84 -5.14
N LEU A 451 -8.52 12.64 -4.52
CA LEU A 451 -9.39 11.49 -4.72
C LEU A 451 -10.51 11.88 -5.69
#